data_AF-M3B1G0-F1
#
_entry.id   AF-M3B1G0-F1
#
_cell.length_a   1.000
_cell.length_b   1.000
_cell.length_c   1.000
_cell.angle_alpha   90.00
_cell.angle_beta   90.00
_cell.angle_gamma   90.00
#
_symmetry.space_group_name_H-M   'P 1'
#
loop_
_entity.id
_entity.type
_entity.pdbx_description
1 polymer ?
#
loop_
_entity_poly.entity_id
_entity_poly.type
_entity_poly.pdbx_seq_one_letter_code
_entity_poly.pdbx_strand_id
1 'polypeptide(L)'
;MPLVEITYAPHVLEDTLRELREKLPHLVSLAVECPEEPYDGDLRPGDVELRFRPLGPLDSGGMDVVVEVRSKWFASRAADRQERADRLCAGIRSASGLRDVGVYLSLPVAAWAQGE
;
A
#
# COMPACT_ATOMS: atom_id res chain seq x y z
N MET A 1 12.00 -2.61 2.31
CA MET A 1 10.94 -3.21 1.48
C MET A 1 9.61 -3.19 2.23
N PRO A 2 8.60 -2.43 1.77
CA PRO A 2 7.24 -2.50 2.26
C PRO A 2 6.53 -3.79 1.82
N LEU A 3 5.75 -4.38 2.73
CA LEU A 3 4.81 -5.47 2.43
C LEU A 3 3.41 -4.89 2.33
N VAL A 4 2.71 -5.16 1.24
CA VAL A 4 1.39 -4.59 0.96
C VAL A 4 0.38 -5.71 0.73
N GLU A 5 -0.66 -5.74 1.55
CA GLU A 5 -1.82 -6.61 1.35
C GLU A 5 -3.01 -5.76 0.88
N ILE A 6 -3.61 -6.19 -0.23
CA ILE A 6 -4.72 -5.53 -0.89
C ILE A 6 -5.91 -6.48 -0.82
N THR A 7 -6.87 -6.15 0.04
CA THR A 7 -8.14 -6.87 0.13
C THR A 7 -9.19 -6.11 -0.64
N TYR A 8 -9.91 -6.77 -1.55
CA TYR A 8 -10.86 -6.10 -2.45
C TYR A 8 -12.21 -6.81 -2.52
N ALA A 9 -13.26 -6.02 -2.76
CA ALA A 9 -14.62 -6.51 -2.87
C ALA A 9 -14.86 -7.23 -4.22
N PRO A 10 -15.77 -8.22 -4.29
CA PRO A 10 -16.00 -9.02 -5.49
C PRO A 10 -16.45 -8.23 -6.73
N HIS A 11 -17.01 -7.03 -6.54
CA HIS A 11 -17.47 -6.17 -7.63
C HIS A 11 -16.35 -5.28 -8.23
N VAL A 12 -15.15 -5.27 -7.63
CA VAL A 12 -14.02 -4.53 -8.19
C VAL A 12 -13.54 -5.24 -9.46
N LEU A 13 -13.47 -4.49 -10.56
CA LEU A 13 -13.14 -5.03 -11.87
C LEU A 13 -11.65 -5.41 -11.95
N GLU A 14 -11.35 -6.46 -12.73
CA GLU A 14 -9.97 -6.91 -12.93
C GLU A 14 -9.08 -5.82 -13.53
N ASP A 15 -9.59 -5.01 -14.45
CA ASP A 15 -8.86 -3.89 -15.04
C ASP A 15 -8.45 -2.85 -13.98
N THR A 16 -9.33 -2.56 -13.03
CA THR A 16 -9.02 -1.70 -11.88
C THR A 16 -7.94 -2.33 -10.99
N LEU A 17 -7.98 -3.64 -10.76
CA LEU A 17 -6.94 -4.35 -10.00
C LEU A 17 -5.59 -4.33 -10.72
N ARG A 18 -5.58 -4.42 -12.05
CA ARG A 18 -4.37 -4.31 -12.89
C ARG A 18 -3.78 -2.90 -12.81
N GLU A 19 -4.61 -1.88 -12.91
CA GLU A 19 -4.18 -0.49 -12.73
C GLU A 19 -3.61 -0.25 -11.32
N LEU A 20 -4.28 -0.75 -10.29
CA LEU A 20 -3.77 -0.69 -8.92
C LEU A 20 -2.41 -1.40 -8.79
N ARG A 21 -2.25 -2.59 -9.38
CA ARG A 21 -0.97 -3.32 -9.37
C ARG A 21 0.17 -2.51 -9.99
N GLU A 22 -0.10 -1.73 -11.03
CA GLU A 22 0.89 -0.87 -11.68
C GLU A 22 1.23 0.38 -10.86
N LYS A 23 0.22 1.01 -10.22
CA LYS A 23 0.40 2.29 -9.53
C LYS A 23 0.83 2.17 -8.08
N LEU A 24 0.39 1.11 -7.38
CA LEU A 24 0.62 0.96 -5.94
C LEU A 24 2.09 0.97 -5.54
N PRO A 25 3.06 0.36 -6.25
CA PRO A 25 4.46 0.39 -5.84
C PRO A 25 4.98 1.82 -5.71
N HIS A 26 4.66 2.69 -6.68
CA HIS A 26 5.07 4.09 -6.67
C HIS A 26 4.38 4.87 -5.53
N LEU A 27 3.06 4.72 -5.41
CA LEU A 27 2.29 5.40 -4.37
C LEU A 27 2.72 5.01 -2.95
N VAL A 28 2.99 3.72 -2.73
CA VAL A 28 3.47 3.20 -1.45
C VAL A 28 4.87 3.72 -1.15
N SER A 29 5.79 3.72 -2.12
CA SER A 29 7.13 4.27 -1.94
C SER A 29 7.12 5.75 -1.58
N LEU A 30 6.30 6.57 -2.25
CA LEU A 30 6.08 7.97 -1.84
C LEU A 30 5.51 8.09 -0.42
N ALA A 31 4.54 7.23 -0.07
CA ALA A 31 3.92 7.30 1.25
C ALA A 31 4.90 6.94 2.38
N VAL A 32 5.86 6.05 2.12
CA VAL A 32 6.80 5.55 3.14
C VAL A 32 8.21 6.12 3.00
N GLU A 33 8.51 6.97 2.03
CA GLU A 33 9.85 7.56 1.92
C GLU A 33 10.21 8.37 3.17
N CYS A 34 11.48 8.33 3.58
CA CYS A 34 11.99 9.15 4.68
C CYS A 34 13.50 9.41 4.48
N PRO A 35 14.14 10.31 5.25
CA PRO A 35 15.56 10.61 5.08
C PRO A 35 16.48 9.38 5.14
N GLU A 36 16.12 8.37 5.93
CA GLU A 36 16.87 7.13 6.09
C GLU A 36 16.70 6.14 4.93
N GLU A 37 15.55 6.20 4.25
CA GLU A 37 15.21 5.37 3.10
C GLU A 37 14.48 6.26 2.07
N PRO A 38 15.24 7.09 1.33
CA PRO A 38 14.68 7.97 0.32
C PRO A 38 14.17 7.16 -0.87
N TYR A 39 13.17 7.68 -1.56
CA TYR A 39 12.69 7.11 -2.81
C TYR A 39 13.19 7.95 -3.99
N ASP A 40 13.91 7.32 -4.92
CA ASP A 40 14.54 7.96 -6.08
C ASP A 40 13.65 7.96 -7.34
N GLY A 41 12.47 7.34 -7.26
CA GLY A 41 11.56 7.18 -8.39
C GLY A 41 11.85 5.94 -9.27
N ASP A 42 12.94 5.21 -9.02
CA ASP A 42 13.35 4.03 -9.79
C ASP A 42 12.90 2.75 -9.08
N LEU A 43 11.73 2.22 -9.46
CA LEU A 43 11.20 0.99 -8.87
C LEU A 43 11.82 -0.24 -9.50
N ARG A 44 12.38 -1.10 -8.66
CA ARG A 44 12.97 -2.38 -9.04
C ARG A 44 12.10 -3.55 -8.55
N PRO A 45 12.21 -4.71 -9.21
CA PRO A 45 11.59 -5.93 -8.69
C PRO A 45 12.03 -6.20 -7.26
N GLY A 46 11.06 -6.38 -6.36
CA GLY A 46 11.31 -6.62 -4.94
C GLY A 46 11.39 -5.35 -4.07
N ASP A 47 11.22 -4.14 -4.60
CA ASP A 47 11.18 -2.94 -3.75
C ASP A 47 9.89 -2.85 -2.94
N VAL A 48 8.79 -3.31 -3.52
CA VAL A 48 7.46 -3.40 -2.89
C VAL A 48 6.84 -4.75 -3.23
N GLU A 49 6.42 -5.48 -2.19
CA GLU A 49 5.72 -6.77 -2.34
C GLU A 49 4.21 -6.53 -2.27
N LEU A 50 3.49 -6.82 -3.35
CA LEU A 50 2.03 -6.68 -3.41
C LEU A 50 1.33 -8.04 -3.34
N ARG A 51 0.28 -8.14 -2.52
CA ARG A 51 -0.55 -9.34 -2.40
C ARG A 51 -2.01 -8.99 -2.53
N PHE A 52 -2.63 -9.38 -3.63
CA PHE A 52 -4.05 -9.17 -3.88
C PHE A 52 -4.85 -10.37 -3.37
N ARG A 53 -5.87 -10.10 -2.54
CA ARG A 53 -6.80 -11.09 -2.03
C ARG A 53 -8.25 -10.63 -2.19
N PRO A 54 -9.13 -11.40 -2.84
CA PRO A 54 -10.55 -11.08 -2.80
C PRO A 54 -11.08 -11.29 -1.38
N LEU A 55 -12.10 -10.53 -1.00
CA LEU A 55 -12.88 -10.83 0.21
C LEU A 55 -13.45 -12.24 0.13
N GLY A 56 -13.24 -13.01 1.19
CA GLY A 56 -13.81 -14.34 1.36
C GLY A 56 -15.30 -14.29 1.72
N PRO A 57 -16.00 -15.44 1.67
CA PRO A 57 -17.45 -15.51 1.91
C PRO A 57 -17.87 -15.20 3.35
N LEU A 58 -16.93 -15.21 4.30
CA LEU A 58 -17.16 -14.88 5.70
C LEU A 58 -16.56 -13.54 6.12
N ASP A 59 -15.87 -12.86 5.20
CA ASP A 59 -15.31 -11.54 5.47
C ASP A 59 -16.41 -10.49 5.36
N SER A 60 -16.38 -9.49 6.24
CA SER A 60 -17.35 -8.40 6.27
C SER A 60 -16.62 -7.06 6.25
N GLY A 61 -16.97 -6.23 5.28
CA GLY A 61 -16.42 -4.89 5.11
C GLY A 61 -17.30 -4.05 4.20
N GLY A 62 -17.21 -2.73 4.34
CA GLY A 62 -17.94 -1.77 3.50
C GLY A 62 -17.06 -1.06 2.47
N MET A 63 -15.80 -1.49 2.30
CA MET A 63 -14.83 -0.85 1.41
C MET A 63 -14.71 -1.64 0.11
N ASP A 64 -14.55 -0.92 -1.00
CA ASP A 64 -14.17 -1.50 -2.30
C ASP A 64 -12.80 -2.15 -2.19
N VAL A 65 -11.85 -1.45 -1.56
CA VAL A 65 -10.47 -1.91 -1.36
C VAL A 65 -9.93 -1.43 -0.01
N VAL A 66 -9.24 -2.33 0.69
CA VAL A 66 -8.39 -2.01 1.85
C VAL A 66 -6.95 -2.33 1.51
N VAL A 67 -6.06 -1.35 1.66
CA VAL A 67 -4.62 -1.50 1.46
C VAL A 67 -3.91 -1.42 2.80
N GLU A 68 -3.41 -2.56 3.27
CA GLU A 68 -2.53 -2.64 4.43
C GLU A 68 -1.07 -2.49 3.97
N VAL A 69 -0.38 -1.50 4.53
CA VAL A 69 1.05 -1.29 4.29
C VAL A 69 1.81 -1.59 5.57
N ARG A 70 2.82 -2.45 5.50
CA ARG A 70 3.78 -2.70 6.58
C ARG A 70 5.15 -2.25 6.09
N SER A 71 5.69 -1.21 6.72
CA SER A 71 7.02 -0.69 6.40
C SER A 71 7.87 -0.55 7.66
N LYS A 72 9.20 -0.59 7.50
CA LYS A 72 10.13 -0.50 8.62
C LYS A 72 9.90 0.78 9.44
N TRP A 73 9.95 0.68 10.75
CA TRP A 73 9.85 1.84 11.62
C TRP A 73 11.10 2.73 11.52
N PHE A 74 10.88 4.02 11.31
CA PHE A 74 11.82 5.11 11.56
C PHE A 74 11.07 6.25 12.25
N ALA A 75 11.74 6.98 13.15
CA ALA A 75 11.13 8.09 13.87
C ALA A 75 10.62 9.18 12.91
N SER A 76 11.40 9.50 11.87
CA SER A 76 11.07 10.46 10.82
C SER A 76 9.77 10.09 10.08
N ARG A 77 9.65 8.84 9.63
CA ARG A 77 8.48 8.26 8.94
C ARG A 77 7.24 8.17 9.83
N ALA A 78 7.44 8.00 11.13
CA ALA A 78 6.37 7.84 12.10
C ALA A 78 5.76 9.17 12.57
N ALA A 79 6.46 10.30 12.37
CA ALA A 79 6.05 11.62 12.84
C ALA A 79 4.78 12.13 12.14
N ASP A 80 4.60 11.80 10.86
CA ASP A 80 3.54 12.23 9.95
C ASP A 80 2.74 11.04 9.39
N ARG A 81 2.65 9.93 10.15
CA ARG A 81 2.06 8.66 9.69
C ARG A 81 0.63 8.79 9.16
N GLN A 82 -0.19 9.65 9.78
CA GLN A 82 -1.59 9.81 9.41
C GLN A 82 -1.68 10.51 8.06
N GLU A 83 -0.94 11.61 7.89
CA GLU A 83 -0.88 12.35 6.63
C GLU A 83 -0.38 11.46 5.48
N ARG A 84 0.59 10.57 5.75
CA ARG A 84 1.06 9.58 4.77
C ARG A 84 -0.04 8.59 4.35
N ALA A 85 -0.79 8.07 5.32
CA ALA A 85 -1.91 7.18 5.04
C ALA A 85 -3.00 7.90 4.24
N ASP A 86 -3.31 9.15 4.59
CA ASP A 86 -4.31 9.97 3.92
C ASP A 86 -3.90 10.28 2.47
N ARG A 87 -2.63 10.66 2.24
CA ARG A 87 -2.08 10.89 0.90
C ARG A 87 -2.10 9.62 0.04
N LEU A 88 -1.72 8.48 0.61
CA LEU A 88 -1.79 7.19 -0.08
C LEU A 88 -3.24 6.86 -0.46
N CYS A 89 -4.18 7.04 0.47
CA CYS A 89 -5.61 6.80 0.23
C CYS A 89 -6.14 7.68 -0.90
N ALA A 90 -5.82 8.98 -0.89
CA ALA A 90 -6.18 9.92 -1.95
C ALA A 90 -5.57 9.53 -3.30
N GLY A 91 -4.29 9.13 -3.33
CA GLY A 91 -3.61 8.67 -4.54
C GLY A 91 -4.26 7.40 -5.13
N ILE A 92 -4.62 6.43 -4.30
CA ILE A 92 -5.31 5.20 -4.73
C ILE A 92 -6.69 5.52 -5.30
N ARG A 93 -7.48 6.38 -4.64
CA ARG A 93 -8.80 6.82 -5.15
C ARG A 93 -8.66 7.50 -6.50
N SER A 94 -7.69 8.40 -6.64
CA SER A 94 -7.43 9.10 -7.90
C SER A 94 -7.00 8.14 -9.01
N ALA A 95 -6.21 7.12 -8.70
CA ALA A 95 -5.71 6.17 -9.68
C ALA A 95 -6.74 5.12 -10.11
N SER A 96 -7.67 4.75 -9.23
CA SER A 96 -8.62 3.64 -9.49
C SER A 96 -10.04 4.08 -9.79
N GLY A 97 -10.40 5.33 -9.46
CA GLY A 97 -11.79 5.81 -9.53
C GLY A 97 -12.72 5.21 -8.47
N LEU A 98 -12.21 4.37 -7.56
CA LEU A 98 -12.97 3.77 -6.48
C LEU A 98 -13.38 4.82 -5.44
N ARG A 99 -14.56 4.63 -4.85
CA ARG A 99 -15.09 5.57 -3.85
C ARG A 99 -14.66 5.16 -2.44
N ASP A 100 -14.80 3.88 -2.14
CA ASP A 100 -14.64 3.36 -0.78
C ASP A 100 -13.27 2.67 -0.64
N VAL A 101 -12.24 3.49 -0.48
CA VAL A 101 -10.86 3.04 -0.28
C VAL A 101 -10.43 3.29 1.16
N GLY A 102 -9.86 2.26 1.80
CA GLY A 102 -9.20 2.32 3.09
C GLY A 102 -7.69 2.05 3.00
N VAL A 103 -6.90 2.74 3.83
CA VAL A 103 -5.46 2.51 3.97
C VAL A 103 -5.13 2.30 5.44
N TYR A 104 -4.38 1.24 5.74
CA TYR A 104 -3.83 1.00 7.06
C TYR A 104 -2.31 0.95 6.99
N LEU A 105 -1.66 2.04 7.39
CA LEU A 105 -0.20 2.15 7.42
C LEU A 105 0.34 1.76 8.79
N SER A 106 1.02 0.63 8.85
CA SER A 106 1.71 0.14 10.04
C SER A 106 3.23 0.25 9.89
N LEU A 107 3.87 0.73 10.96
CA LEU A 107 5.33 0.91 11.04
C LEU A 107 5.90 0.03 12.17
N PRO A 108 5.98 -1.30 11.99
CA PRO A 108 6.49 -2.18 13.03
C PRO A 108 8.01 -2.04 13.23
N VAL A 109 8.46 -2.30 14.47
CA VAL A 109 9.86 -2.63 14.74
C VAL A 109 10.06 -4.10 14.34
N ALA A 110 10.67 -4.31 13.18
CA ALA A 110 10.84 -5.62 12.58
C ALA A 110 12.18 -5.72 11.83
N ALA A 111 12.61 -6.95 11.56
CA ALA A 111 13.75 -7.27 10.71
C ALA A 111 13.27 -7.82 9.36
N TRP A 112 14.03 -7.55 8.31
CA TRP A 112 13.83 -8.07 6.96
C TRP A 112 15.16 -8.61 6.43
N ALA A 113 15.11 -9.73 5.73
CA ALA A 113 16.25 -10.32 5.02
C ALA A 113 15.78 -10.84 3.66
N GLN A 114 16.57 -10.58 2.63
CA GLN A 114 16.33 -10.98 1.24
C GLN A 114 17.65 -11.45 0.64
N GLY A 115 17.61 -12.53 -0.15
CA GLY A 115 18.77 -13.03 -0.89
C GLY A 115 18.88 -12.41 -2.29
N GLU A 116 19.99 -12.71 -2.97
CA GLU A 116 20.13 -12.50 -4.42
C GLU A 116 19.31 -13.51 -5.23
#